data_AF-A0A4Y2SAT1-F1
#
_entry.id   AF-A0A4Y2SAT1-F1
#
_cell.length_a   1.000
_cell.length_b   1.000
_cell.length_c   1.000
_cell.angle_alpha   90.00
_cell.angle_beta   90.00
_cell.angle_gamma   90.00
#
_symmetry.space_group_name_H-M   'P 1'
#
loop_
_entity.id
_entity.type
_entity.pdbx_description
1 polymer ?
#
loop_
_entity_poly.entity_id
_entity_poly.type
_entity_poly.pdbx_seq_one_letter_code
_entity_poly.pdbx_strand_id
1 'polypeptide(L)'
;MQLDRYVYMLKTSTPAHLSLAFDMFDEKCLPMTPIYESRCCYSVVSVSGFIYIMGGFNEHFNRIEDIERFDSRTGKWELVSRMVPMSLSKAVSLNGYICAIRYDRRLTTIMVQVYDPTSDMRSSVSTPRHFKPVNFAIAYREHLYLIGGNTLFCAARSVEEYDPINGVCILMPDLPFIYLTPRAVVLKGVLIIYEDNLAKEFLGDTTPPVYWDPENRTWHII
;
A
#
# COMPACT_ATOMS: atom_id res chain seq x y z
N MET A 1 7.30 -21.72 -6.40
CA MET A 1 8.46 -20.85 -6.09
C MET A 1 8.20 -20.16 -4.75
N GLN A 2 9.23 -19.76 -4.01
CA GLN A 2 9.08 -19.01 -2.75
C GLN A 2 9.07 -17.50 -3.08
N LEU A 3 8.08 -16.76 -2.58
CA LEU A 3 7.91 -15.32 -2.87
C LEU A 3 9.16 -14.49 -2.51
N ASP A 4 9.92 -14.92 -1.50
CA ASP A 4 11.11 -14.24 -0.99
C ASP A 4 12.31 -14.19 -1.97
N ARG A 5 12.18 -14.84 -3.14
CA ARG A 5 13.23 -14.88 -4.17
C ARG A 5 13.04 -13.84 -5.28
N TYR A 6 11.80 -13.40 -5.51
CA TYR A 6 11.44 -12.66 -6.70
C TYR A 6 10.86 -11.28 -6.37
N VAL A 7 11.24 -10.27 -7.13
CA VAL A 7 10.53 -8.99 -7.20
C VAL A 7 9.55 -9.03 -8.35
N TYR A 8 8.27 -8.89 -8.06
CA TYR A 8 7.21 -8.94 -9.05
C TYR A 8 6.89 -7.54 -9.58
N MET A 9 7.07 -7.37 -10.88
CA MET A 9 6.80 -6.12 -11.60
C MET A 9 5.56 -6.30 -12.46
N LEU A 10 4.51 -5.56 -12.11
CA LEU A 10 3.20 -5.63 -12.75
C LEU A 10 3.00 -4.36 -13.56
N LYS A 11 2.90 -4.49 -14.89
CA LYS A 11 2.79 -3.32 -15.77
C LYS A 11 1.35 -2.86 -15.93
N THR A 12 1.17 -1.54 -16.00
CA THR A 12 -0.14 -0.86 -15.95
C THR A 12 -0.62 -0.30 -17.29
N SER A 13 0.14 -0.48 -18.37
CA SER A 13 -0.17 0.08 -19.69
C SER A 13 -0.01 -0.95 -20.78
N THR A 14 -0.91 -0.86 -21.77
CA THR A 14 -0.94 -1.75 -22.91
C THR A 14 0.33 -1.58 -23.79
N PRO A 15 0.80 -2.67 -24.41
CA PRO A 15 0.23 -4.02 -24.32
C PRO A 15 0.54 -4.68 -22.96
N ALA A 16 -0.47 -5.32 -22.36
CA ALA A 16 -0.47 -5.92 -21.01
C ALA A 16 0.48 -7.13 -20.86
N HIS A 17 1.42 -7.33 -21.79
CA HIS A 17 2.21 -8.56 -21.94
C HIS A 17 3.53 -8.59 -21.15
N LEU A 18 3.81 -7.61 -20.30
CA LEU A 18 5.09 -7.52 -19.59
C LEU A 18 4.86 -7.46 -18.08
N SER A 19 4.21 -8.49 -17.54
CA SER A 19 4.40 -8.82 -16.14
C SER A 19 5.69 -9.63 -16.02
N LEU A 20 6.56 -9.22 -15.10
CA LEU A 20 7.91 -9.80 -14.94
C LEU A 20 8.13 -10.19 -13.49
N ALA A 21 8.87 -11.27 -13.28
CA ALA A 21 9.44 -11.64 -12.00
C ALA A 21 10.96 -11.51 -12.09
N PHE A 22 11.55 -10.59 -11.34
CA PHE A 22 12.99 -10.44 -11.26
C PHE A 22 13.56 -11.36 -10.18
N ASP A 23 14.40 -12.32 -10.57
CA ASP A 23 15.13 -13.19 -9.66
C ASP A 23 16.25 -12.40 -8.99
N MET A 24 16.17 -12.21 -7.67
CA MET A 24 17.16 -11.41 -6.95
C MET A 24 18.53 -12.10 -6.82
N PHE A 25 18.61 -13.42 -7.07
CA PHE A 25 19.87 -14.17 -6.94
C PHE A 25 20.53 -14.42 -8.30
N ASP A 26 19.71 -14.69 -9.32
CA ASP A 26 20.20 -14.91 -10.68
C ASP A 26 20.27 -13.62 -11.51
N GLU A 27 19.80 -12.49 -10.95
CA GLU A 27 19.74 -11.15 -11.55
C GLU A 27 19.05 -11.15 -12.93
N LYS A 28 17.99 -11.95 -13.07
CA LYS A 28 17.29 -12.15 -14.36
C LYS A 28 15.82 -11.83 -14.25
N CYS A 29 15.29 -11.18 -15.28
CA CYS A 29 13.86 -11.03 -15.46
C CYS A 29 13.28 -12.28 -16.13
N LEU A 30 12.31 -12.89 -15.49
CA LEU A 30 11.52 -13.99 -16.02
C LEU A 30 10.14 -13.49 -16.45
N PRO A 31 9.60 -13.99 -17.57
CA PRO A 31 8.22 -13.68 -17.96
C PRO A 31 7.25 -14.24 -16.92
N MET A 32 6.21 -13.47 -16.61
CA MET A 32 5.13 -13.89 -15.71
C MET A 32 3.79 -13.79 -16.44
N THR A 33 2.87 -14.68 -16.07
CA THR A 33 1.46 -14.60 -16.50
C THR A 33 0.93 -13.19 -16.23
N PRO A 34 0.38 -12.50 -17.24
CA PRO A 34 -0.16 -11.17 -17.06
C PRO A 34 -1.46 -11.20 -16.25
N ILE A 35 -1.79 -10.07 -15.63
CA ILE A 35 -3.09 -9.84 -14.99
C ILE A 35 -4.22 -9.95 -16.03
N TYR A 36 -5.40 -10.36 -15.59
CA TYR A 36 -6.57 -10.55 -16.45
C TYR A 36 -7.09 -9.23 -17.03
N GLU A 37 -7.29 -8.23 -16.17
CA GLU A 37 -7.78 -6.91 -16.57
C GLU A 37 -6.67 -5.87 -16.39
N SER A 38 -6.23 -5.28 -17.50
CA SER A 38 -5.27 -4.18 -17.50
C SER A 38 -5.81 -3.01 -16.67
N ARG A 39 -5.01 -2.55 -15.71
CA ARG A 39 -5.44 -1.54 -14.73
C ARG A 39 -4.32 -0.62 -14.29
N CYS A 40 -4.68 0.60 -13.88
CA CYS A 40 -3.79 1.56 -13.25
C CYS A 40 -4.31 1.95 -11.86
N CYS A 41 -3.48 2.61 -11.03
CA CYS A 41 -3.88 3.12 -9.71
C CYS A 41 -4.46 2.04 -8.77
N TYR A 42 -4.01 0.79 -8.94
CA TYR A 42 -4.36 -0.35 -8.10
C TYR A 42 -3.40 -0.46 -6.91
N SER A 43 -3.75 -1.33 -5.96
CA SER A 43 -2.84 -1.73 -4.89
C SER A 43 -2.39 -3.16 -5.09
N VAL A 44 -1.16 -3.46 -4.64
CA VAL A 44 -0.56 -4.80 -4.61
C VAL A 44 -0.18 -5.12 -3.18
N VAL A 45 -0.44 -6.35 -2.75
CA VAL A 45 -0.04 -6.82 -1.43
C VAL A 45 0.31 -8.31 -1.50
N SER A 46 1.28 -8.74 -0.70
CA SER A 46 1.52 -10.16 -0.48
C SER A 46 1.01 -10.59 0.89
N VAL A 47 0.28 -11.71 0.92
CA VAL A 47 -0.23 -12.32 2.14
C VAL A 47 -0.36 -13.82 1.95
N SER A 48 -0.01 -14.60 2.98
CA SER A 48 -0.18 -16.05 3.01
C SER A 48 0.38 -16.82 1.81
N GLY A 49 1.49 -16.36 1.23
CA GLY A 49 2.12 -17.04 0.09
C GLY A 49 1.61 -16.65 -1.30
N PHE A 50 0.66 -15.71 -1.37
CA PHE A 50 0.09 -15.21 -2.63
C PHE A 50 0.35 -13.72 -2.81
N ILE A 51 0.14 -13.24 -4.04
CA ILE A 51 0.11 -11.81 -4.37
C ILE A 51 -1.32 -11.44 -4.74
N TYR A 52 -1.80 -10.32 -4.23
CA TYR A 52 -3.15 -9.82 -4.52
C TYR A 52 -3.06 -8.46 -5.18
N ILE A 53 -3.87 -8.28 -6.20
CA ILE A 53 -4.09 -7.00 -6.88
C ILE A 53 -5.55 -6.60 -6.68
N MET A 54 -5.77 -5.34 -6.31
CA MET A 54 -7.12 -4.86 -6.04
C MET A 54 -7.31 -3.39 -6.38
N GLY A 55 -8.57 -3.07 -6.70
CA GLY A 55 -8.98 -1.74 -7.11
C GLY A 55 -8.38 -1.33 -8.45
N GLY A 56 -8.18 -0.03 -8.59
CA GLY A 56 -7.66 0.60 -9.81
C GLY A 56 -8.76 1.02 -10.79
N PHE A 57 -8.32 1.43 -11.97
CA PHE A 57 -9.17 1.78 -13.09
C PHE A 57 -8.73 1.01 -14.33
N ASN A 58 -9.68 0.54 -15.12
CA ASN A 58 -9.39 -0.05 -16.42
C ASN A 58 -9.14 1.03 -17.48
N GLU A 59 -8.90 0.61 -18.72
CA GLU A 59 -8.63 1.49 -19.86
C GLU A 59 -9.75 2.48 -20.19
N HIS A 60 -10.98 2.18 -19.75
CA HIS A 60 -12.15 3.05 -19.90
C HIS A 60 -12.41 3.92 -18.66
N PHE A 61 -11.47 3.98 -17.72
CA PHE A 61 -11.59 4.68 -16.45
C PHE A 61 -12.72 4.16 -15.53
N ASN A 62 -13.22 2.96 -15.79
CA ASN A 62 -14.17 2.30 -14.89
C ASN A 62 -13.43 1.74 -13.68
N ARG A 63 -14.06 1.83 -12.51
CA ARG A 63 -13.50 1.30 -11.27
C ARG A 63 -13.59 -0.22 -11.29
N ILE A 64 -12.50 -0.88 -10.93
CA ILE A 64 -12.46 -2.34 -10.86
C ILE A 64 -12.73 -2.80 -9.42
N GLU A 65 -13.64 -3.76 -9.29
CA GLU A 65 -14.04 -4.39 -8.02
C GLU A 65 -13.40 -5.76 -7.81
N ASP A 66 -12.97 -6.38 -8.91
CA ASP A 66 -12.35 -7.69 -8.91
C ASP A 66 -10.96 -7.65 -8.25
N ILE A 67 -10.73 -8.61 -7.36
CA ILE A 67 -9.43 -8.91 -6.79
C ILE A 67 -8.83 -10.06 -7.59
N GLU A 68 -7.60 -9.88 -8.05
CA GLU A 68 -6.83 -10.94 -8.69
C GLU A 68 -5.80 -11.47 -7.69
N ARG A 69 -5.76 -12.79 -7.49
CA ARG A 69 -4.77 -13.49 -6.66
C ARG A 69 -3.81 -14.26 -7.55
N PHE A 70 -2.51 -14.13 -7.33
CA PHE A 70 -1.47 -14.91 -7.99
C PHE A 70 -0.89 -15.96 -7.06
N ASP A 71 -0.89 -17.20 -7.53
CA ASP A 71 -0.18 -18.30 -6.90
C ASP A 71 1.16 -18.55 -7.58
N SER A 72 2.25 -18.22 -6.88
CA SER A 72 3.64 -18.41 -7.35
C SER A 72 4.05 -19.88 -7.50
N ARG A 73 3.25 -20.84 -7.02
CA ARG A 73 3.46 -22.28 -7.19
C ARG A 73 2.92 -22.77 -8.53
N THR A 74 1.76 -22.25 -8.95
CA THR A 74 1.13 -22.62 -10.21
C THR A 74 1.45 -21.63 -11.34
N GLY A 75 1.93 -20.44 -11.01
CA GLY A 75 2.20 -19.37 -11.94
C GLY A 75 0.93 -18.76 -12.53
N LYS A 76 -0.21 -18.90 -11.86
CA LYS A 76 -1.52 -18.48 -12.39
C LYS A 76 -2.16 -17.41 -11.51
N TRP A 77 -2.89 -16.54 -12.18
CA TRP A 77 -3.84 -15.65 -11.54
C TRP A 77 -5.19 -16.35 -11.40
N GLU A 78 -5.99 -15.93 -10.42
CA GLU A 78 -7.39 -16.31 -10.26
C GLU A 78 -8.18 -15.14 -9.68
N LEU A 79 -9.48 -15.11 -9.98
CA LEU A 79 -10.40 -14.13 -9.42
C LEU A 79 -10.90 -14.63 -8.07
N VAL A 80 -10.87 -13.77 -7.06
CA VAL A 80 -11.41 -14.03 -5.72
C VAL A 80 -12.55 -13.05 -5.40
N SER A 81 -13.15 -13.16 -4.21
CA SER A 81 -14.32 -12.35 -3.83
C SER A 81 -14.10 -10.85 -4.05
N ARG A 82 -15.14 -10.19 -4.59
CA ARG A 82 -15.10 -8.76 -4.96
C ARG A 82 -15.06 -7.86 -3.73
N MET A 83 -14.28 -6.78 -3.84
CA MET A 83 -14.29 -5.66 -2.90
C MET A 83 -15.13 -4.49 -3.45
N VAL A 84 -15.70 -3.66 -2.57
CA VAL A 84 -16.26 -2.36 -3.01
C VAL A 84 -15.12 -1.60 -3.67
N PRO A 85 -15.31 -0.91 -4.82
CA PRO A 85 -14.18 -0.49 -5.62
C PRO A 85 -13.23 0.41 -4.83
N MET A 86 -11.98 -0.04 -4.69
CA MET A 86 -10.92 0.60 -3.90
C MET A 86 -9.86 1.27 -4.80
N SER A 87 -10.27 1.91 -5.89
CA SER A 87 -9.35 2.69 -6.74
C SER A 87 -8.64 3.77 -5.90
N LEU A 88 -7.33 3.97 -6.14
CA LEU A 88 -6.45 4.87 -5.39
C LEU A 88 -6.20 4.48 -3.92
N SER A 89 -6.63 3.29 -3.51
CA SER A 89 -6.37 2.80 -2.15
C SER A 89 -4.88 2.56 -1.90
N LYS A 90 -4.56 2.26 -0.63
CA LYS A 90 -3.32 1.66 -0.17
C LYS A 90 -3.71 0.33 0.46
N ALA A 91 -3.17 -0.78 -0.06
CA ALA A 91 -3.36 -2.10 0.55
C ALA A 91 -2.14 -2.48 1.38
N VAL A 92 -2.39 -3.04 2.56
CA VAL A 92 -1.35 -3.48 3.50
C VAL A 92 -1.75 -4.85 4.03
N SER A 93 -0.79 -5.78 4.13
CA SER A 93 -1.01 -7.05 4.82
C SER A 93 -0.76 -6.87 6.31
N LEU A 94 -1.72 -7.32 7.12
CA LEU A 94 -1.63 -7.24 8.57
C LEU A 94 -2.26 -8.49 9.18
N ASN A 95 -1.47 -9.24 9.96
CA ASN A 95 -1.94 -10.43 10.69
C ASN A 95 -2.68 -11.46 9.81
N GLY A 96 -2.25 -11.63 8.55
CA GLY A 96 -2.88 -12.55 7.59
C GLY A 96 -4.08 -11.97 6.84
N TYR A 97 -4.53 -10.76 7.18
CA TYR A 97 -5.58 -10.03 6.48
C TYR A 97 -5.00 -9.02 5.48
N ILE A 98 -5.83 -8.60 4.52
CA ILE A 98 -5.53 -7.47 3.65
C ILE A 98 -6.39 -6.28 4.07
N CYS A 99 -5.74 -5.21 4.50
CA CYS A 99 -6.38 -3.94 4.82
C CYS A 99 -6.22 -2.98 3.63
N ALA A 100 -7.32 -2.68 2.95
CA ALA A 100 -7.39 -1.66 1.91
C ALA A 100 -7.91 -0.35 2.51
N ILE A 101 -7.13 0.72 2.39
CA ILE A 101 -7.44 2.05 2.93
C ILE A 101 -7.59 3.04 1.79
N ARG A 102 -8.67 3.81 1.77
CA ARG A 102 -8.92 4.83 0.76
C ARG A 102 -9.44 6.11 1.39
N TYR A 103 -8.90 7.25 0.96
CA TYR A 103 -9.48 8.55 1.27
C TYR A 103 -10.61 8.90 0.30
N ASP A 104 -11.83 9.05 0.81
CA ASP A 104 -12.97 9.57 0.06
C ASP A 104 -12.95 11.09 0.10
N ARG A 105 -12.64 11.71 -1.05
CA ARG A 105 -12.61 13.17 -1.18
C ARG A 105 -13.98 13.83 -1.07
N ARG A 106 -15.07 13.12 -1.41
CA ARG A 106 -16.44 13.66 -1.36
C ARG A 106 -16.95 13.72 0.07
N LEU A 107 -16.65 12.67 0.84
CA LEU A 107 -17.09 12.54 2.23
C LEU A 107 -16.06 13.03 3.24
N THR A 108 -14.85 13.39 2.77
CA THR A 108 -13.69 13.78 3.59
C THR A 108 -13.40 12.77 4.71
N THR A 109 -13.54 11.48 4.38
CA THR A 109 -13.43 10.35 5.32
C THR A 109 -12.49 9.29 4.76
N ILE A 110 -11.88 8.49 5.63
CA ILE A 110 -11.29 7.22 5.22
C ILE A 110 -12.39 6.15 5.09
N MET A 111 -12.25 5.31 4.09
CA MET A 111 -12.86 3.99 4.05
C MET A 111 -11.78 2.92 4.25
N VAL A 112 -12.04 1.97 5.15
CA VAL A 112 -11.22 0.78 5.31
C VAL A 112 -12.05 -0.45 4.96
N GLN A 113 -11.49 -1.33 4.14
CA GLN A 113 -12.00 -2.67 3.92
C GLN A 113 -10.96 -3.68 4.33
N VAL A 114 -11.37 -4.66 5.12
CA VAL A 114 -10.52 -5.77 5.55
C VAL A 114 -11.00 -7.02 4.81
N TYR A 115 -10.11 -7.62 4.03
CA TYR A 115 -10.34 -8.89 3.35
C TYR A 115 -9.60 -10.01 4.08
N ASP A 116 -10.31 -11.11 4.30
CA ASP A 116 -9.78 -12.34 4.86
C ASP A 116 -9.53 -13.36 3.75
N PRO A 117 -8.26 -13.61 3.38
CA PRO A 117 -7.89 -14.61 2.39
C PRO A 117 -8.34 -16.05 2.70
N THR A 118 -8.55 -16.38 3.97
CA THR A 118 -8.86 -17.74 4.41
C THR A 118 -10.33 -18.09 4.22
N SER A 119 -11.22 -17.13 4.49
CA SER A 119 -12.67 -17.28 4.32
C SER A 119 -13.18 -16.72 3.00
N ASP A 120 -12.34 -16.02 2.24
CA ASP A 120 -12.71 -15.27 1.02
C ASP A 120 -13.85 -14.26 1.28
N MET A 121 -13.86 -13.70 2.50
CA MET A 121 -14.87 -12.73 2.94
C MET A 121 -14.26 -11.36 3.17
N ARG A 122 -15.07 -10.34 2.94
CA ARG A 122 -14.74 -8.95 3.26
C ARG A 122 -15.59 -8.43 4.40
N SER A 123 -14.97 -7.61 5.22
CA SER A 123 -15.67 -6.74 6.17
C SER A 123 -15.33 -5.29 5.83
N SER A 124 -16.33 -4.42 5.97
CA SER A 124 -16.14 -2.98 5.82
C SER A 124 -16.15 -2.36 7.19
N VAL A 125 -15.07 -1.69 7.55
CA VAL A 125 -14.99 -0.88 8.78
C VAL A 125 -14.90 0.58 8.32
N SER A 126 -16.01 1.29 8.40
CA SER A 126 -15.99 2.75 8.21
C SER A 126 -15.55 3.37 9.53
N THR A 127 -14.53 4.23 9.48
CA THR A 127 -14.04 4.92 10.68
C THR A 127 -14.45 6.39 10.70
N PRO A 128 -14.43 7.04 11.88
CA PRO A 128 -14.94 8.39 12.03
C PRO A 128 -14.15 9.47 11.27
N ARG A 129 -14.80 10.64 11.18
CA ARG A 129 -14.43 11.85 10.44
C ARG A 129 -13.08 12.40 10.91
N HIS A 130 -12.39 13.13 10.02
CA HIS A 130 -11.15 13.92 10.23
C HIS A 130 -9.82 13.31 9.80
N PHE A 131 -9.82 12.24 9.02
CA PHE A 131 -8.57 11.71 8.50
C PHE A 131 -8.02 12.57 7.34
N LYS A 132 -6.73 12.93 7.36
CA LYS A 132 -6.06 13.70 6.29
C LYS A 132 -5.79 12.82 5.06
N PRO A 133 -5.57 13.36 3.85
CA PRO A 133 -5.28 12.54 2.68
C PRO A 133 -4.10 11.57 2.91
N VAL A 134 -4.39 10.26 2.97
CA VAL A 134 -3.38 9.19 3.12
C VAL A 134 -2.56 9.12 1.83
N ASN A 135 -1.25 9.31 1.95
CA ASN A 135 -0.33 9.08 0.83
C ASN A 135 0.30 7.68 0.89
N PHE A 136 0.55 7.18 2.10
CA PHE A 136 1.16 5.88 2.29
C PHE A 136 0.59 5.16 3.51
N ALA A 137 0.63 3.83 3.48
CA ALA A 137 0.25 2.99 4.61
C ALA A 137 1.22 1.81 4.70
N ILE A 138 1.57 1.41 5.93
CA ILE A 138 2.47 0.29 6.18
C ILE A 138 2.09 -0.43 7.48
N ALA A 139 2.35 -1.74 7.55
CA ALA A 139 2.21 -2.51 8.79
C ALA A 139 3.52 -2.47 9.57
N TYR A 140 3.44 -2.21 10.87
CA TYR A 140 4.57 -2.26 11.78
C TYR A 140 4.10 -2.71 13.17
N ARG A 141 4.74 -3.74 13.74
CA ARG A 141 4.42 -4.32 15.05
C ARG A 141 2.90 -4.53 15.26
N GLU A 142 2.24 -5.21 14.33
CA GLU A 142 0.80 -5.55 14.39
C GLU A 142 -0.17 -4.36 14.30
N HIS A 143 0.31 -3.15 13.98
CA HIS A 143 -0.51 -1.97 13.77
C HIS A 143 -0.33 -1.41 12.35
N LEU A 144 -1.32 -0.68 11.86
CA LEU A 144 -1.21 0.05 10.59
C LEU A 144 -0.75 1.48 10.87
N TYR A 145 0.23 1.94 10.11
CA TYR A 145 0.73 3.30 10.18
C TYR A 145 0.30 4.01 8.90
N LEU A 146 -0.54 5.02 9.06
CA LEU A 146 -1.06 5.85 8.00
C LEU A 146 -0.24 7.13 7.95
N ILE A 147 0.44 7.34 6.84
CA ILE A 147 1.30 8.49 6.64
C ILE A 147 0.56 9.44 5.71
N GLY A 148 0.22 10.59 6.26
CA GLY A 148 -0.33 11.69 5.47
C GLY A 148 0.68 12.12 4.41
N GLY A 149 0.23 12.81 3.37
CA GLY A 149 1.18 13.49 2.50
C GLY A 149 0.65 14.81 2.01
N ASN A 150 1.50 15.50 1.25
CA ASN A 150 1.22 16.87 0.91
C ASN A 150 0.05 16.94 -0.10
N THR A 151 -1.01 17.62 0.28
CA THR A 151 -2.02 18.09 -0.68
C THR A 151 -1.90 19.60 -0.79
N LEU A 152 -2.42 20.19 -1.87
CA LEU A 152 -2.42 21.63 -2.10
C LEU A 152 -2.96 22.46 -0.91
N PHE A 153 -3.68 21.83 0.03
CA PHE A 153 -4.29 22.46 1.20
C PHE A 153 -3.76 21.92 2.54
N CYS A 154 -2.84 20.95 2.56
CA CYS A 154 -2.33 20.33 3.78
C CYS A 154 -0.92 19.78 3.59
N ALA A 155 0.08 20.49 4.10
CA ALA A 155 1.43 19.96 4.34
C ALA A 155 1.36 19.06 5.58
N ALA A 156 1.14 17.76 5.38
CA ALA A 156 0.95 16.83 6.48
C ALA A 156 2.30 16.25 6.94
N ARG A 157 2.73 16.61 8.16
CA ARG A 157 3.78 15.90 8.91
C ARG A 157 3.22 14.78 9.78
N SER A 158 1.92 14.53 9.69
CA SER A 158 1.21 13.64 10.62
C SER A 158 1.37 12.19 10.21
N VAL A 159 1.71 11.38 11.21
CA VAL A 159 1.60 9.93 11.16
C VAL A 159 0.53 9.52 12.14
N GLU A 160 -0.28 8.55 11.76
CA GLU A 160 -1.35 8.04 12.60
C GLU A 160 -1.24 6.51 12.68
N GLU A 161 -1.34 5.99 13.88
CA GLU A 161 -1.42 4.56 14.15
C GLU A 161 -2.89 4.15 14.15
N TYR A 162 -3.24 3.16 13.34
CA TYR A 162 -4.60 2.77 13.03
C TYR A 162 -4.82 1.30 13.35
N ASP A 163 -5.86 1.04 14.15
CA ASP A 163 -6.39 -0.29 14.43
C ASP A 163 -7.55 -0.59 13.48
N PRO A 164 -7.38 -1.49 12.50
CA PRO A 164 -8.42 -1.81 11.52
C PRO A 164 -9.58 -2.63 12.10
N ILE A 165 -9.39 -3.30 13.24
CA ILE A 165 -10.39 -4.16 13.87
C ILE A 165 -11.36 -3.28 14.66
N ASN A 166 -10.83 -2.41 15.52
CA ASN A 166 -11.64 -1.53 16.36
C ASN A 166 -11.98 -0.20 15.67
N GLY A 167 -11.34 0.11 14.54
CA GLY A 167 -11.52 1.37 13.82
C GLY A 167 -11.00 2.59 14.59
N VAL A 168 -10.04 2.38 15.49
CA VAL A 168 -9.46 3.41 16.36
C VAL A 168 -8.21 3.97 15.70
N CYS A 169 -8.05 5.29 15.76
CA CYS A 169 -6.88 6.00 15.26
C CYS A 169 -6.21 6.76 16.39
N ILE A 170 -4.89 6.65 16.49
CA ILE A 170 -4.06 7.31 17.49
C ILE A 170 -3.06 8.20 16.76
N LEU A 171 -3.08 9.50 17.09
CA LEU A 171 -2.13 10.45 16.52
C LEU A 171 -0.73 10.19 17.08
N MET A 172 0.25 10.11 16.19
CA MET A 172 1.66 10.02 16.56
C MET A 172 2.31 11.40 16.60
N PRO A 173 3.50 11.52 17.23
CA PRO A 173 4.35 12.69 17.06
C PRO A 173 4.55 13.01 15.59
N ASP A 174 4.51 14.30 15.26
CA ASP A 174 4.77 14.78 13.92
C ASP A 174 6.18 14.42 13.46
N LEU A 175 6.29 14.15 12.16
CA LEU A 175 7.58 14.05 11.49
C LEU A 175 8.36 15.37 11.63
N PRO A 176 9.70 15.31 11.76
CA PRO A 176 10.52 16.52 11.89
C PRO A 176 10.51 17.35 10.60
N PHE A 177 10.23 16.75 9.46
CA PHE A 177 10.19 17.39 8.15
C PHE A 177 8.85 17.22 7.44
N ILE A 178 8.62 18.05 6.43
CA ILE A 178 7.50 17.88 5.50
C ILE A 178 7.97 16.95 4.38
N TYR A 179 7.27 15.82 4.23
CA TYR A 179 7.44 14.90 3.10
C TYR A 179 6.29 15.10 2.10
N LEU A 180 6.63 15.24 0.83
CA LEU A 180 5.69 15.46 -0.27
C LEU A 180 5.07 14.16 -0.74
N THR A 181 5.92 13.17 -0.95
CA THR A 181 5.64 11.81 -1.40
C THR A 181 6.25 10.81 -0.41
N PRO A 182 5.84 10.83 0.87
CA PRO A 182 6.43 9.94 1.87
C PRO A 182 6.24 8.48 1.48
N ARG A 183 7.31 7.72 1.65
CA ARG A 183 7.35 6.25 1.64
C ARG A 183 7.83 5.77 2.98
N ALA A 184 7.53 4.51 3.26
CA ALA A 184 8.06 3.86 4.46
C ALA A 184 8.48 2.43 4.18
N VAL A 185 9.41 1.96 5.00
CA VAL A 185 9.89 0.58 4.99
C VAL A 185 10.16 0.15 6.43
N VAL A 186 9.92 -1.13 6.72
CA VAL A 186 10.39 -1.74 7.97
C VAL A 186 11.68 -2.49 7.66
N LEU A 187 12.80 -1.98 8.17
CA LEU A 187 14.12 -2.58 7.97
C LEU A 187 14.66 -3.07 9.31
N LYS A 188 14.96 -4.37 9.43
CA LYS A 188 15.47 -4.99 10.66
C LYS A 188 14.65 -4.64 11.91
N GLY A 189 13.33 -4.59 11.77
CA GLY A 189 12.40 -4.27 12.86
C GLY A 189 12.30 -2.79 13.22
N VAL A 190 12.83 -1.89 12.39
CA VAL A 190 12.75 -0.43 12.54
C VAL A 190 11.90 0.17 11.43
N LEU A 191 10.89 0.96 11.78
CA LEU A 191 10.09 1.72 10.83
C LEU A 191 10.89 2.96 10.38
N ILE A 192 11.12 3.07 9.08
CA ILE A 192 11.83 4.18 8.44
C ILE A 192 10.87 4.88 7.47
N ILE A 193 10.82 6.20 7.52
CA ILE A 193 10.07 7.07 6.60
C ILE A 193 11.06 7.90 5.80
N TYR A 194 10.83 7.99 4.49
CA TYR A 194 11.71 8.69 3.55
C TYR A 194 10.92 9.34 2.42
N GLU A 195 11.53 10.31 1.75
CA GLU A 195 10.95 10.96 0.57
C GLU A 195 11.18 10.12 -0.69
N ASP A 196 10.12 9.88 -1.47
CA ASP A 196 10.27 9.22 -2.77
C ASP A 196 11.08 10.10 -3.73
N ASN A 197 11.99 9.51 -4.50
CA ASN A 197 12.91 10.26 -5.37
C ASN A 197 12.19 11.01 -6.50
N LEU A 198 10.92 10.69 -6.79
CA LEU A 198 10.09 11.44 -7.74
C LEU A 198 9.93 12.92 -7.35
N ALA A 199 10.00 13.25 -6.05
CA ALA A 199 9.97 14.63 -5.60
C ALA A 199 11.30 15.39 -5.82
N LYS A 200 12.44 14.68 -5.89
CA LYS A 200 13.76 15.30 -6.09
C LYS A 200 13.87 16.00 -7.43
N GLU A 201 13.22 15.47 -8.47
CA GLU A 201 13.24 16.05 -9.82
C GLU A 201 12.58 17.44 -9.88
N PHE A 202 11.70 17.77 -8.92
CA PHE A 202 10.93 19.01 -8.94
C PHE A 202 11.48 20.12 -8.03
N LEU A 203 12.20 19.78 -6.95
CA LEU A 203 12.47 20.75 -5.88
C LEU A 203 13.94 20.84 -5.44
N GLY A 204 14.81 19.93 -5.88
CA GLY A 204 16.26 20.02 -5.64
C GLY A 204 16.72 19.82 -4.18
N ASP A 205 15.81 19.83 -3.21
CA ASP A 205 16.11 19.58 -1.79
C ASP A 205 15.71 18.15 -1.39
N THR A 206 16.58 17.49 -0.62
CA THR A 206 16.39 16.09 -0.24
C THR A 206 16.09 16.01 1.25
N THR A 207 14.81 15.87 1.59
CA THR A 207 14.40 15.62 2.97
C THR A 207 15.04 14.31 3.48
N PRO A 208 15.80 14.32 4.58
CA PRO A 208 16.49 13.12 5.04
C PRO A 208 15.49 12.08 5.55
N PRO A 209 15.83 10.78 5.47
CA PRO A 209 15.01 9.74 6.04
C PRO A 209 15.06 9.79 7.58
N VAL A 210 13.96 9.37 8.20
CA VAL A 210 13.82 9.30 9.66
C VAL A 210 13.37 7.92 10.09
N TYR A 211 13.71 7.52 11.31
CA TYR A 211 13.27 6.27 11.90
C TYR A 211 12.47 6.50 13.18
N TRP A 212 11.56 5.57 13.46
CA TRP A 212 10.73 5.57 14.66
C TRP A 212 11.45 4.86 15.82
N ASP A 213 11.61 5.57 16.94
CA ASP A 213 11.97 4.98 18.22
C ASP A 213 10.70 4.73 19.06
N PRO A 214 10.27 3.47 19.22
CA PRO A 214 9.07 3.14 19.98
C PRO A 214 9.23 3.28 21.50
N GLU A 215 10.46 3.25 22.04
CA GLU A 215 10.70 3.34 23.48
C GLU A 215 10.51 4.78 23.97
N ASN A 216 11.10 5.73 23.24
CA ASN A 216 10.99 7.16 23.54
C ASN A 216 9.80 7.83 22.85
N ARG A 217 9.12 7.12 21.95
CA ARG A 217 8.05 7.64 21.08
C ARG A 217 8.52 8.88 20.31
N THR A 218 9.66 8.80 19.64
CA THR A 218 10.28 9.92 18.92
C THR A 218 10.78 9.53 17.53
N TRP A 219 10.82 10.51 16.63
CA TRP A 219 11.44 10.37 15.31
C TRP A 219 12.89 10.83 15.37
N HIS A 220 13.79 10.05 14.77
CA HIS A 220 15.21 10.35 14.69
C HIS A 220 15.68 10.38 13.25
N ILE A 221 16.62 11.26 12.94
CA ILE A 221 17.20 11.39 11.60
C ILE A 221 18.25 10.29 11.41
N ILE A 222 18.31 9.71 10.21
CA ILE A 222 19.35 8.76 9.78
C ILE A 222 20.56 9.52 9.24
#